data_AF-A0A158GZI0-F1
#
_entry.id   AF-A0A158GZI0-F1
#
_cell.length_a   1.000
_cell.length_b   1.000
_cell.length_c   1.000
_cell.angle_alpha   90.00
_cell.angle_beta   90.00
_cell.angle_gamma   90.00
#
_symmetry.space_group_name_H-M   'P 1'
#
loop_
_entity.id
_entity.type
_entity.pdbx_description
1 polymer ?
#
loop_
_entity_poly.entity_id
_entity_poly.type
_entity_poly.pdbx_seq_one_letter_code
_entity_poly.pdbx_strand_id
1 'polypeptide(L)'
;MKKVTMVAISLAMLASSSAFAQGKTRAEVYQELIEAQQSGLNYITDTSYPDVNPIYLPQVSRMKHAQLAQHNAATTVDGTTR
;
A
#
# COMPACT_ATOMS: atom_id res chain seq x y z
N MET A 1 -17.44 -19.36 40.71
CA MET A 1 -16.53 -18.56 39.85
C MET A 1 -16.16 -19.30 38.55
N LYS A 2 -17.14 -19.79 37.75
CA LYS A 2 -16.88 -20.52 36.49
C LYS A 2 -17.62 -19.94 35.27
N LYS A 3 -18.55 -19.01 35.51
CA LYS A 3 -19.38 -18.35 34.48
C LYS A 3 -18.74 -17.06 33.96
N VAL A 4 -17.87 -16.45 34.77
CA VAL A 4 -17.19 -15.18 34.45
C VAL A 4 -16.12 -15.38 33.37
N THR A 5 -15.43 -16.52 33.39
CA THR A 5 -14.42 -16.88 32.39
C THR A 5 -15.01 -17.07 30.99
N MET A 6 -16.27 -17.53 30.89
CA MET A 6 -16.92 -17.75 29.61
C MET A 6 -17.34 -16.43 28.93
N VAL A 7 -17.75 -15.43 29.70
CA VAL A 7 -18.10 -14.09 29.18
C VAL A 7 -16.86 -13.33 28.67
N ALA A 8 -15.73 -13.46 29.36
CA ALA A 8 -14.48 -12.80 28.96
C ALA A 8 -13.96 -13.31 27.60
N ILE A 9 -14.10 -14.62 27.33
CA ILE A 9 -13.64 -15.23 26.08
C ILE A 9 -14.51 -14.77 24.89
N SER A 10 -15.82 -14.63 25.07
CA SER A 10 -16.73 -14.16 24.02
C SER A 10 -16.50 -12.69 23.63
N LEU A 11 -16.10 -11.83 24.58
CA LEU A 11 -15.82 -10.42 24.31
C LEU A 11 -14.50 -10.24 23.53
N ALA A 12 -13.49 -11.07 23.79
CA ALA A 12 -12.22 -11.05 23.06
C ALA A 12 -12.37 -11.43 21.58
N MET A 13 -13.32 -12.31 21.23
CA MET A 13 -13.58 -12.69 19.84
C MET A 13 -14.35 -11.62 19.06
N LEU A 14 -15.17 -10.80 19.73
CA LEU A 14 -15.91 -9.72 19.09
C LEU A 14 -15.01 -8.55 18.67
N ALA A 15 -13.90 -8.31 19.39
CA ALA A 15 -12.91 -7.28 19.06
C ALA A 15 -12.06 -7.62 17.82
N SER A 16 -11.96 -8.90 17.44
CA SER A 16 -11.18 -9.34 16.26
C SER A 16 -11.94 -9.21 14.93
N SER A 17 -13.19 -8.74 14.95
CA SER A 17 -14.05 -8.64 13.75
C SER A 17 -13.98 -7.28 13.04
N SER A 18 -13.06 -6.39 13.42
CA SER A 18 -12.88 -5.11 12.75
C SER A 18 -11.81 -5.20 11.66
N ALA A 19 -12.02 -6.06 10.67
CA ALA A 19 -11.33 -5.94 9.38
C ALA A 19 -11.94 -4.76 8.61
N PHE A 20 -11.89 -3.57 9.20
CA PHE A 20 -12.06 -2.36 8.41
C PHE A 20 -10.84 -2.32 7.50
N ALA A 21 -11.07 -2.44 6.20
CA ALA A 21 -10.13 -1.92 5.24
C ALA A 21 -9.95 -0.45 5.62
N GLN A 22 -8.89 -0.16 6.38
CA GLN A 22 -8.52 1.20 6.74
C GLN A 22 -8.07 1.85 5.44
N GLY A 23 -9.06 2.30 4.67
CA GLY A 23 -8.84 3.00 3.42
C GLY A 23 -8.00 4.21 3.75
N LYS A 24 -6.97 4.44 2.94
CA LYS A 24 -6.12 5.63 3.07
C LYS A 24 -7.00 6.87 3.16
N THR A 25 -6.64 7.77 4.07
CA THR A 25 -7.28 9.08 4.10
C THR A 25 -7.02 9.78 2.78
N ARG A 26 -7.91 10.68 2.33
CA ARG A 26 -7.70 11.42 1.07
C ARG A 26 -6.32 12.08 1.03
N ALA A 27 -5.84 12.59 2.17
CA ALA A 27 -4.52 13.20 2.30
C ALA A 27 -3.37 12.23 1.99
N GLU A 28 -3.44 10.99 2.49
CA GLU A 28 -2.45 9.95 2.22
C GLU A 28 -2.47 9.52 0.75
N VAL A 29 -3.66 9.43 0.14
CA VAL A 29 -3.79 9.14 -1.30
C VAL A 29 -3.17 10.26 -2.13
N TYR A 30 -3.37 11.52 -1.75
CA TYR A 30 -2.74 12.64 -2.47
C TYR A 30 -1.22 12.61 -2.38
N GLN A 31 -0.65 12.31 -1.20
CA GLN A 31 0.80 12.19 -1.05
C GLN A 31 1.35 11.04 -1.91
N GLU A 32 0.70 9.88 -1.90
CA GLU A 32 1.09 8.75 -2.75
C GLU A 32 0.97 9.07 -4.24
N LEU A 33 -0.05 9.82 -4.66
CA LEU A 33 -0.18 10.26 -6.05
C LEU A 33 0.91 11.26 -6.44
N ILE A 34 1.28 12.17 -5.54
CA ILE A 34 2.39 13.12 -5.74
C ILE A 34 3.71 12.36 -5.84
N GLU A 35 3.97 11.42 -4.94
CA GLU A 35 5.15 10.56 -4.96
C GLU A 35 5.19 9.71 -6.23
N ALA A 36 4.08 9.10 -6.64
CA ALA A 36 3.97 8.32 -7.88
C ALA A 36 4.23 9.19 -9.12
N GLN A 37 3.77 10.44 -9.10
CA GLN A 37 4.01 11.40 -10.17
C GLN A 37 5.47 11.86 -10.22
N GLN A 38 6.04 12.23 -9.07
CA GLN A 38 7.45 12.64 -8.95
C GLN A 38 8.40 11.51 -9.31
N SER A 39 8.01 10.27 -9.02
CA SER A 39 8.82 9.09 -9.24
C SER A 39 8.66 8.49 -10.65
N GLY A 40 7.88 9.16 -11.53
CA GLY A 40 7.78 8.82 -12.95
C GLY A 40 6.97 7.57 -13.26
N LEU A 41 6.11 7.11 -12.34
CA LEU A 41 5.24 5.94 -12.56
C LEU A 41 4.10 6.20 -13.53
N ASN A 42 3.80 7.48 -13.80
CA ASN A 42 2.83 7.89 -14.82
C ASN A 42 3.47 7.80 -16.20
N TYR A 43 3.68 6.57 -16.67
CA TYR A 43 4.13 6.31 -18.03
C TYR A 43 2.97 6.52 -19.01
N ILE A 44 2.79 7.76 -19.45
CA ILE A 44 1.72 8.17 -20.37
C ILE A 44 2.36 8.48 -21.74
N THR A 45 1.78 7.91 -22.80
CA THR A 45 2.16 8.15 -24.19
C THR A 45 0.92 8.50 -25.01
N ASP A 46 1.08 9.02 -26.22
CA ASP A 46 -0.03 9.47 -27.08
C ASP A 46 -1.06 8.38 -27.42
N THR A 47 -0.69 7.11 -27.24
CA THR A 47 -1.56 5.94 -27.48
C THR A 47 -2.06 5.29 -26.19
N SER A 48 -1.71 5.87 -25.03
CA SER A 48 -2.09 5.36 -23.72
C SER A 48 -3.36 6.06 -23.23
N TYR A 49 -4.52 5.62 -23.72
CA TYR A 49 -5.80 5.91 -23.10
C TYR A 49 -6.79 4.77 -23.34
N PRO A 50 -7.54 4.32 -22.30
CA PRO A 50 -7.51 4.79 -20.92
C PRO A 50 -6.33 4.25 -20.07
N ASP A 51 -5.62 3.24 -20.55
CA ASP A 51 -4.50 2.58 -19.87
C ASP A 51 -3.23 2.61 -20.73
N VAL A 52 -2.09 2.18 -20.17
CA VAL A 52 -0.80 2.11 -20.87
C VAL A 52 -0.89 1.20 -22.09
N ASN A 53 -0.36 1.67 -23.23
CA ASN A 53 -0.30 0.82 -24.42
C ASN A 53 0.51 -0.46 -24.11
N PRO A 54 0.01 -1.67 -24.47
CA PRO A 54 0.64 -2.95 -24.18
C PRO A 54 2.12 -3.07 -24.53
N ILE A 55 2.58 -2.34 -25.56
CA ILE A 55 3.98 -2.29 -26.00
C ILE A 55 4.91 -1.84 -24.86
N TYR A 56 4.41 -1.00 -23.95
CA TYR A 56 5.19 -0.45 -22.85
C TYR A 56 5.03 -1.20 -21.53
N LEU A 57 4.15 -2.20 -21.44
CA LEU A 57 3.97 -3.02 -20.23
C LEU A 57 5.29 -3.60 -19.69
N PRO A 58 6.21 -4.13 -20.52
CA PRO A 58 7.48 -4.63 -20.01
C PRO A 58 8.34 -3.53 -19.36
N GLN A 59 8.28 -2.30 -19.88
CA GLN A 59 9.03 -1.17 -19.34
C GLN A 59 8.42 -0.70 -18.02
N VAL A 60 7.10 -0.53 -17.97
CA VAL A 60 6.38 -0.11 -16.76
C VAL A 60 6.58 -1.12 -15.62
N SER A 61 6.53 -2.42 -15.90
CA SER A 61 6.79 -3.46 -14.90
C SER A 61 8.21 -3.37 -14.32
N ARG A 62 9.22 -3.13 -15.15
CA ARG A 62 10.61 -2.94 -14.66
C ARG A 62 10.74 -1.70 -13.77
N MET A 63 10.11 -0.59 -14.15
CA MET A 63 10.11 0.65 -13.34
C MET A 63 9.46 0.43 -11.96
N LYS A 64 8.31 -0.26 -11.92
CA LYS A 64 7.64 -0.62 -10.66
C LYS A 64 8.52 -1.50 -9.77
N HIS A 65 9.15 -2.54 -10.31
CA HIS A 65 10.05 -3.40 -9.54
C HIS A 65 11.26 -2.64 -8.97
N ALA A 66 11.87 -1.75 -9.76
CA ALA A 66 13.00 -0.93 -9.30
C ALA A 66 12.60 0.02 -8.16
N GLN A 67 11.37 0.55 -8.17
CA GLN A 67 10.86 1.36 -7.06
C GLN A 67 10.55 0.56 -5.82
N LEU A 68 9.90 -0.60 -5.95
CA LEU A 68 9.62 -1.47 -4.82
C LEU A 68 10.93 -1.82 -4.09
N ALA A 69 12.01 -2.06 -4.84
CA ALA A 69 13.34 -2.27 -4.27
C ALA A 69 13.88 -1.03 -3.54
N GLN A 70 13.72 0.17 -4.10
CA GLN A 70 14.15 1.43 -3.48
C GLN A 70 13.34 1.78 -2.23
N HIS A 71 12.02 1.60 -2.27
CA HIS A 71 11.13 1.79 -1.12
C HIS A 71 11.54 0.85 0.00
N ASN A 72 11.71 -0.45 -0.29
CA ASN A 72 12.14 -1.43 0.72
C ASN A 72 13.52 -1.10 1.29
N ALA A 73 14.46 -0.61 0.46
CA ALA A 73 15.76 -0.15 0.94
C ALA A 73 15.64 1.09 1.84
N ALA A 74 14.82 2.08 1.47
CA ALA A 74 14.58 3.28 2.27
C ALA A 74 13.91 2.95 3.62
N THR A 75 12.93 2.04 3.65
CA THR A 75 12.28 1.59 4.89
C THR A 75 13.25 0.81 5.79
N THR A 76 14.20 0.06 5.22
CA THR A 76 15.19 -0.70 6.00
C THR A 76 16.21 0.23 6.69
N VAL A 77 16.56 1.35 6.05
CA VAL A 77 17.50 2.34 6.61
C VAL A 77 16.86 3.15 7.74
N ASP A 78 15.56 3.45 7.66
CA ASP A 78 14.82 4.21 8.69
C ASP A 78 14.56 3.37 9.95
N GLY A 79 14.43 2.04 9.83
CA GLY A 79 14.18 1.13 10.96
C GLY A 79 15.40 0.76 11.81
N THR A 80 16.62 1.09 11.38
CA THR A 80 17.87 0.60 12.01
C THR A 80 18.58 1.65 12.88
N THR A 81 18.03 2.87 13.01
CA THR A 81 18.65 3.97 13.77
C THR A 81 17.86 4.39 15.02
N ARG A 82 17.26 3.47 15.76
CA ARG A 82 16.61 3.79 17.04
C ARG A 82 16.95 2.81 18.15
#